data_AF-A0AA39HPK3-F1
#
_entry.id   AF-A0AA39HPK3-F1
#
_cell.length_a   1.000
_cell.length_b   1.000
_cell.length_c   1.000
_cell.angle_alpha   90.00
_cell.angle_beta   90.00
_cell.angle_gamma   90.00
#
_symmetry.space_group_name_H-M   'P 1'
#
loop_
_entity.id
_entity.type
_entity.pdbx_description
1 polymer ?
#
loop_
_entity_poly.entity_id
_entity_poly.type
_entity_poly.pdbx_seq_one_letter_code
_entity_poly.pdbx_strand_id
1 'polypeptide(L)'
;MAAVDSKMLDLDDFDVIDDTSLAAKDNKKYPENQQGLVDMARDVAKAQSLLFDLIILKDRLQARKDRLAPKEYVRIFLYTDGDTAYDVPLVNGKLNVADLQRIDKDILSIIYKNPQNGRIRLLMADKEGQISAPEGGWKAHPFFAWFQN
;
A
#
# COMPACT_ATOMS: atom_id res chain seq x y z
N MET A 1 -7.00 27.93 11.15
CA MET A 1 -6.07 26.82 10.82
C MET A 1 -4.67 27.34 11.03
N ALA A 2 -3.89 26.63 11.86
CA ALA A 2 -2.57 27.04 12.31
C ALA A 2 -1.59 27.14 11.12
N ALA A 3 -0.97 28.31 10.97
CA ALA A 3 0.23 28.47 10.19
C ALA A 3 1.40 27.95 11.04
N VAL A 4 2.05 26.89 10.58
CA VAL A 4 3.31 26.43 11.19
C VAL A 4 4.39 27.39 10.70
N ASP A 5 4.74 28.31 11.58
CA ASP A 5 5.83 29.25 11.42
C ASP A 5 7.16 28.46 11.40
N SER A 6 7.80 28.41 10.24
CA SER A 6 9.10 27.76 10.09
C SER A 6 10.17 28.67 10.67
N LYS A 7 10.41 28.55 11.98
CA LYS A 7 11.63 29.08 12.60
C LYS A 7 12.83 28.36 11.98
N MET A 8 13.54 29.06 11.11
CA MET A 8 14.93 28.72 10.78
C MET A 8 15.72 28.69 12.09
N LEU A 9 16.41 27.58 12.35
CA LEU A 9 17.47 27.53 13.36
C LEU A 9 18.66 28.28 12.77
N ASP A 10 18.96 29.45 13.31
CA ASP A 10 20.22 30.15 13.04
C ASP A 10 21.35 29.27 13.61
N LEU A 11 22.26 28.83 12.73
CA LEU A 11 23.36 27.92 13.04
C LEU A 11 24.57 28.62 13.69
N ASP A 12 24.44 29.88 14.10
CA ASP A 12 25.55 30.72 14.55
C ASP A 12 25.80 30.67 16.07
N ASP A 13 24.98 29.96 16.86
CA ASP A 13 25.09 29.87 18.33
C ASP A 13 25.57 28.49 18.86
N PHE A 14 26.20 27.66 18.02
CA PHE A 14 26.98 26.54 18.55
C PHE A 14 28.37 27.04 18.95
N ASP A 15 28.53 27.39 20.23
CA ASP A 15 29.84 27.55 20.86
C ASP A 15 30.68 26.31 20.56
N VAL A 16 31.64 26.49 19.67
CA VAL A 16 32.68 25.50 19.34
C VAL A 16 33.47 25.28 20.61
N ILE A 17 33.24 24.16 21.29
CA ILE A 17 34.14 23.69 22.35
C ILE A 17 35.48 23.39 21.67
N ASP A 18 36.44 24.28 21.84
CA ASP A 18 37.84 24.08 21.47
C ASP A 18 38.52 23.12 22.47
N ASP A 19 38.16 21.84 22.38
CA ASP A 19 38.80 20.74 23.13
C ASP A 19 39.81 19.98 22.25
N THR A 20 40.40 20.65 21.25
CA THR A 20 41.46 20.04 20.43
C THR A 20 42.81 19.88 21.17
N SER A 21 42.91 20.36 22.42
CA SER A 21 44.16 20.31 23.19
C SER A 21 44.30 19.13 24.17
N LEU A 22 43.29 18.25 24.31
CA LEU A 22 43.34 17.11 25.24
C LEU A 22 43.60 15.73 24.61
N ALA A 23 43.62 15.60 23.28
CA ALA A 23 43.79 14.30 22.60
C ALA A 23 45.22 13.98 22.13
N ALA A 24 46.16 14.94 22.17
CA ALA A 24 47.44 14.79 21.49
C ALA A 24 48.56 14.10 22.30
N LYS A 25 48.36 13.78 23.59
CA LYS A 25 49.43 13.22 24.44
C LYS A 25 49.36 11.72 24.73
N ASP A 26 48.30 11.02 24.36
CA ASP A 26 48.14 9.58 24.67
C ASP A 26 47.95 8.67 23.44
N ASN A 27 48.21 9.18 22.23
CA ASN A 27 47.95 8.47 20.97
C ASN A 27 49.06 7.47 20.57
N LYS A 28 49.76 6.85 21.55
CA LYS A 28 50.84 5.87 21.29
C LYS A 28 50.62 4.49 21.92
N LYS A 29 49.50 4.23 22.61
CA LYS A 29 49.37 2.98 23.38
C LYS A 29 48.49 1.89 22.76
N TYR A 30 47.54 2.19 21.86
CA TYR A 30 46.64 1.15 21.30
C TYR A 30 46.17 1.44 19.86
N PRO A 31 47.00 1.24 18.83
CA PRO A 31 46.62 1.42 17.43
C PRO A 31 45.61 0.37 16.93
N GLU A 32 45.62 -0.84 17.49
CA GLU A 32 44.82 -1.98 16.99
C GLU A 32 43.33 -1.87 17.32
N ASN A 33 42.97 -1.19 18.41
CA ASN A 33 41.57 -0.95 18.80
C ASN A 33 40.92 0.22 18.05
N GLN A 34 41.70 1.13 17.45
CA GLN A 34 41.16 2.27 16.71
C GLN A 34 40.65 1.84 15.32
N GLN A 35 41.33 0.89 14.68
CA GLN A 35 40.92 0.37 13.36
C GLN A 35 39.58 -0.39 13.44
N GLY A 36 39.40 -1.23 14.47
CA GLY A 36 38.15 -1.97 14.69
C GLY A 36 36.94 -1.07 14.98
N LEU A 37 37.14 0.05 15.67
CA LEU A 37 36.09 1.05 15.89
C LEU A 37 35.72 1.80 14.61
N VAL A 38 36.71 2.11 13.76
CA VAL A 38 36.48 2.74 12.45
C VAL A 38 35.72 1.81 11.50
N ASP A 39 36.06 0.52 11.49
CA ASP A 39 35.38 -0.47 10.65
C ASP A 39 33.94 -0.71 11.13
N MET A 40 33.69 -0.79 12.45
CA MET A 40 32.33 -0.82 13.00
C MET A 40 31.54 0.46 12.68
N ALA A 41 32.14 1.64 12.79
CA ALA A 41 31.48 2.90 12.45
C ALA A 41 31.11 2.97 10.96
N ARG A 42 31.96 2.44 10.06
CA ARG A 42 31.67 2.31 8.63
C ARG A 42 30.51 1.36 8.36
N ASP A 43 30.45 0.23 9.06
CA ASP A 43 29.38 -0.75 8.87
C ASP A 43 28.05 -0.24 9.43
N VAL A 44 28.06 0.49 10.55
CA VAL A 44 26.88 1.19 11.07
C VAL A 44 26.40 2.26 10.08
N ALA A 45 27.31 3.05 9.51
CA ALA A 45 26.95 4.06 8.51
C ALA A 45 26.34 3.43 7.24
N LYS A 46 26.89 2.30 6.76
CA LYS A 46 26.32 1.54 5.65
C LYS A 46 24.93 0.99 5.98
N ALA A 47 24.74 0.44 7.17
CA ALA A 47 23.45 -0.09 7.61
C ALA A 47 22.39 1.02 7.72
N GLN A 48 22.78 2.20 8.22
CA GLN A 48 21.91 3.38 8.28
C GLN A 48 21.54 3.88 6.88
N SER A 49 22.49 3.92 5.95
CA SER A 49 22.22 4.26 4.54
C SER A 49 21.23 3.28 3.90
N LEU A 50 21.44 1.96 4.10
CA LEU A 50 20.53 0.93 3.60
C LEU A 50 19.12 1.10 4.19
N LEU A 51 19.01 1.36 5.50
CA LEU A 51 17.73 1.59 6.16
C LEU A 51 17.02 2.80 5.56
N PHE A 52 17.75 3.89 5.30
CA PHE A 52 17.22 5.09 4.67
C PHE A 52 16.72 4.82 3.25
N ASP A 53 17.49 4.08 2.44
CA ASP A 53 17.08 3.66 1.10
C ASP A 53 15.82 2.79 1.12
N LEU A 54 15.70 1.88 2.10
CA LEU A 54 14.51 1.05 2.30
C LEU A 54 13.29 1.87 2.71
N ILE A 55 13.45 2.89 3.57
CA ILE A 55 12.39 3.83 3.94
C ILE A 55 11.88 4.56 2.69
N ILE A 56 12.79 5.14 1.90
CA ILE A 56 12.44 5.83 0.65
C ILE A 56 11.70 4.87 -0.31
N LEU A 57 12.17 3.64 -0.44
CA LEU A 57 11.55 2.65 -1.32
C LEU A 57 10.13 2.31 -0.87
N LYS A 58 9.94 2.09 0.44
CA LYS A 58 8.62 1.84 1.04
C LYS A 58 7.67 3.00 0.75
N ASP A 59 8.10 4.24 0.97
CA ASP A 59 7.28 5.42 0.74
C ASP A 59 6.90 5.57 -0.75
N ARG A 60 7.84 5.28 -1.66
CA ARG A 60 7.57 5.25 -3.11
C ARG A 60 6.56 4.15 -3.49
N LEU A 61 6.67 2.97 -2.91
CA LEU A 61 5.72 1.88 -3.15
C LEU A 61 4.34 2.20 -2.61
N GLN A 62 4.26 2.83 -1.43
CA GLN A 62 3.00 3.27 -0.84
C GLN A 62 2.34 4.36 -1.72
N ALA A 63 3.10 5.37 -2.14
CA ALA A 63 2.58 6.40 -3.05
C ALA A 63 2.12 5.82 -4.40
N ARG A 64 2.80 4.79 -4.92
CA ARG A 64 2.34 4.06 -6.12
C ARG A 64 1.06 3.27 -5.86
N LYS A 65 0.97 2.57 -4.73
CA LYS A 65 -0.24 1.85 -4.32
C LYS A 65 -1.43 2.79 -4.22
N ASP A 66 -1.25 3.96 -3.61
CA ASP A 66 -2.33 4.94 -3.45
C ASP A 66 -2.75 5.56 -4.79
N ARG A 67 -1.80 5.78 -5.71
CA ARG A 67 -2.09 6.24 -7.09
C ARG A 67 -2.80 5.19 -7.94
N LEU A 68 -2.47 3.92 -7.72
CA LEU A 68 -3.06 2.78 -8.43
C LEU A 68 -4.33 2.27 -7.74
N ALA A 69 -4.68 2.82 -6.58
CA ALA A 69 -5.86 2.41 -5.86
C ALA A 69 -7.10 2.70 -6.73
N PRO A 70 -7.97 1.71 -6.94
CA PRO A 70 -9.20 1.88 -7.69
C PRO A 70 -10.08 2.95 -7.00
N LYS A 71 -10.57 3.91 -7.80
CA LYS A 71 -11.46 4.97 -7.28
C LYS A 71 -12.87 4.45 -6.96
N GLU A 72 -13.25 3.34 -7.59
CA GLU A 72 -14.57 2.74 -7.45
C GLU A 72 -14.43 1.25 -7.20
N TYR A 73 -15.32 0.73 -6.36
CA TYR A 73 -15.42 -0.68 -6.03
C TYR A 73 -16.88 -1.09 -5.98
N VAL A 74 -17.12 -2.38 -6.20
CA VAL A 74 -18.41 -3.02 -5.99
C VAL A 74 -18.28 -4.06 -4.89
N ARG A 75 -19.27 -4.14 -4.01
CA ARG A 75 -19.31 -5.14 -2.95
C ARG A 75 -19.98 -6.41 -3.45
N ILE A 76 -19.25 -7.52 -3.40
CA ILE A 76 -19.70 -8.85 -3.84
C ILE A 76 -19.79 -9.80 -2.65
N PHE A 77 -20.94 -10.46 -2.49
CA PHE A 77 -21.20 -11.44 -1.43
C PHE A 77 -20.97 -12.86 -1.93
N LEU A 78 -20.38 -13.73 -1.10
CA LEU A 78 -20.31 -15.17 -1.40
C LEU A 78 -21.52 -15.89 -0.81
N TYR A 79 -22.18 -16.73 -1.61
CA TYR A 79 -23.34 -17.52 -1.15
C TYR A 79 -22.96 -18.63 -0.16
N THR A 80 -21.69 -19.04 -0.13
CA THR A 80 -21.21 -20.24 0.54
C THR A 80 -20.92 -20.05 2.03
N ASP A 81 -20.49 -18.86 2.46
CA ASP A 81 -19.90 -18.68 3.81
C ASP A 81 -20.72 -17.79 4.78
N GLY A 82 -21.87 -17.27 4.35
CA GLY A 82 -22.68 -16.37 5.18
C GLY A 82 -22.03 -14.99 5.34
N ASP A 83 -22.75 -13.95 4.93
CA ASP A 83 -22.47 -12.51 5.08
C ASP A 83 -21.07 -11.98 4.67
N THR A 84 -20.19 -12.82 4.14
CA THR A 84 -18.84 -12.42 3.76
C THR A 84 -18.89 -11.67 2.43
N ALA A 85 -18.46 -10.41 2.48
CA ALA A 85 -18.49 -9.49 1.35
C ALA A 85 -17.09 -8.98 1.04
N TYR A 86 -16.78 -8.90 -0.26
CA TYR A 86 -15.50 -8.43 -0.77
C TYR A 86 -15.71 -7.18 -1.60
N ASP A 87 -14.89 -6.16 -1.36
CA ASP A 87 -14.88 -4.94 -2.15
C ASP A 87 -13.94 -5.14 -3.34
N VAL A 88 -14.51 -5.25 -4.55
CA VAL A 88 -13.78 -5.57 -5.77
C VAL A 88 -13.62 -4.31 -6.63
N PRO A 89 -12.40 -3.99 -7.10
CA PRO A 89 -12.17 -2.84 -7.97
C PRO A 89 -13.04 -2.81 -9.21
N LEU A 90 -13.49 -1.62 -9.58
CA LEU A 90 -14.00 -1.35 -10.91
C LEU A 90 -12.90 -0.70 -11.76
N VAL A 91 -12.73 -1.20 -12.98
CA VAL A 91 -11.84 -0.66 -13.99
C VAL A 91 -12.72 -0.07 -15.09
N ASN A 92 -12.67 1.24 -15.29
CA ASN A 92 -13.52 1.97 -16.24
C ASN A 92 -15.04 1.70 -16.04
N GLY A 93 -15.48 1.60 -14.78
CA GLY A 93 -16.88 1.33 -14.43
C GLY A 93 -17.33 -0.12 -14.67
N LYS A 94 -16.42 -1.01 -15.08
CA LYS A 94 -16.66 -2.44 -15.26
C LYS A 94 -15.90 -3.27 -14.23
N LEU A 95 -16.42 -4.45 -13.93
CA LEU A 95 -15.81 -5.40 -13.01
C LEU A 95 -15.02 -6.45 -13.81
N ASN A 96 -13.77 -6.71 -13.45
CA ASN A 96 -12.98 -7.75 -14.11
C ASN A 96 -13.18 -9.10 -13.41
N VAL A 97 -13.52 -10.16 -14.17
CA VAL A 97 -13.65 -11.52 -13.62
C VAL A 97 -12.33 -12.01 -13.02
N ALA A 98 -11.19 -11.60 -13.56
CA ALA A 98 -9.90 -11.97 -12.98
C ALA A 98 -9.73 -11.47 -11.53
N ASP A 99 -10.33 -10.33 -11.17
CA ASP A 99 -10.31 -9.81 -9.81
C ASP A 99 -11.27 -10.58 -8.89
N LEU A 100 -12.39 -11.09 -9.42
CA LEU A 100 -13.26 -12.03 -8.70
C LEU A 100 -12.56 -13.36 -8.45
N GLN A 101 -11.82 -13.87 -9.43
CA GLN A 101 -11.11 -15.15 -9.35
C GLN A 101 -9.92 -15.14 -8.37
N ARG A 102 -9.47 -13.95 -7.94
CA ARG A 102 -8.51 -13.82 -6.84
C ARG A 102 -9.13 -14.10 -5.47
N ILE A 103 -10.45 -13.95 -5.34
CA ILE A 103 -11.19 -14.32 -4.13
C ILE A 103 -11.41 -15.83 -4.16
N ASP A 104 -12.01 -16.33 -5.25
CA ASP A 104 -12.20 -17.76 -5.49
C ASP A 104 -12.16 -18.03 -7.00
N LYS A 105 -11.26 -18.93 -7.41
CA LYS A 105 -10.99 -19.28 -8.80
C LYS A 105 -12.21 -19.81 -9.56
N ASP A 106 -13.21 -20.34 -8.86
CA ASP A 106 -14.39 -20.97 -9.46
C ASP A 106 -15.53 -19.97 -9.73
N ILE A 107 -15.32 -18.69 -9.38
CA ILE A 107 -16.25 -17.60 -9.71
C ILE A 107 -16.12 -17.24 -11.19
N LEU A 108 -17.25 -17.26 -11.90
CA LEU A 108 -17.31 -16.89 -13.33
C LEU A 108 -18.22 -15.71 -13.62
N SER A 109 -19.16 -15.44 -12.72
CA SER A 109 -20.19 -14.44 -12.94
C SER A 109 -20.75 -13.96 -11.61
N ILE A 110 -21.61 -12.95 -11.66
CA ILE A 110 -22.30 -12.42 -10.50
C ILE A 110 -23.80 -12.40 -10.76
N ILE A 111 -24.59 -12.52 -9.70
CA ILE A 111 -26.04 -12.44 -9.74
C ILE A 111 -26.54 -11.32 -8.83
N TYR A 112 -27.71 -10.78 -9.14
CA TYR A 112 -28.44 -9.90 -8.23
C TYR A 112 -29.95 -10.16 -8.33
N LYS A 113 -30.69 -9.82 -7.28
CA LYS A 113 -32.15 -9.87 -7.29
C LYS A 113 -32.69 -8.50 -7.70
N ASN A 114 -33.40 -8.42 -8.83
CA ASN A 114 -34.01 -7.17 -9.27
C ASN A 114 -35.19 -6.82 -8.34
N PRO A 115 -35.19 -5.63 -7.69
CA PRO A 115 -36.23 -5.26 -6.72
C PRO A 115 -37.59 -4.97 -7.37
N GLN A 116 -37.64 -4.60 -8.65
CA GLN A 116 -38.89 -4.26 -9.33
C GLN A 116 -39.78 -5.47 -9.59
N ASN A 117 -39.17 -6.63 -9.88
CA ASN A 117 -39.90 -7.85 -10.25
C ASN A 117 -39.50 -9.08 -9.44
N GLY A 118 -38.57 -8.95 -8.50
CA GLY A 118 -38.08 -10.01 -7.63
C GLY A 118 -37.26 -11.10 -8.33
N ARG A 119 -36.98 -10.98 -9.64
CA ARG A 119 -36.28 -12.01 -10.42
C ARG A 119 -34.76 -11.91 -10.23
N ILE A 120 -34.12 -13.07 -10.19
CA ILE A 120 -32.65 -13.16 -10.20
C ILE A 120 -32.15 -12.86 -11.62
N ARG A 121 -31.15 -12.00 -11.71
CA ARG A 121 -30.46 -11.63 -12.95
C ARG A 121 -29.01 -12.06 -12.85
N LEU A 122 -28.53 -12.70 -13.91
CA LEU A 122 -27.15 -13.12 -14.08
C LEU A 122 -26.41 -12.10 -14.94
N LEU A 123 -25.26 -11.63 -14.46
CA LEU A 123 -24.37 -10.76 -15.20
C LEU A 123 -23.14 -11.57 -15.63
N MET A 124 -23.06 -11.80 -16.94
CA MET A 124 -21.97 -12.53 -17.58
C MET A 124 -20.89 -11.56 -18.04
N ALA A 125 -19.65 -12.05 -18.05
CA ALA A 125 -18.54 -11.32 -18.63
C ALA A 125 -18.63 -11.23 -20.15
N ASP A 126 -18.13 -10.12 -20.70
CA ASP A 126 -17.91 -9.97 -22.12
C ASP A 126 -16.66 -10.75 -22.59
N LYS A 127 -16.31 -10.61 -23.87
CA LYS A 127 -15.15 -11.31 -24.47
C LYS A 127 -13.81 -10.89 -23.85
N GLU A 128 -13.76 -9.76 -23.14
CA GLU A 128 -12.57 -9.25 -22.46
C GLU A 128 -12.53 -9.66 -20.99
N GLY A 129 -13.48 -10.49 -20.53
CA GLY A 129 -13.57 -10.90 -19.14
C GLY A 129 -14.13 -9.81 -18.22
N GLN A 130 -14.86 -8.83 -18.77
CA GLN A 130 -15.40 -7.71 -17.99
C GLN A 130 -16.92 -7.79 -17.88
N ILE A 131 -17.44 -7.49 -16.70
CA ILE A 131 -18.87 -7.42 -16.41
C ILE A 131 -19.26 -5.94 -16.37
N SER A 132 -20.28 -5.58 -17.15
CA SER A 132 -20.83 -4.22 -17.15
C SER A 132 -21.87 -4.04 -16.07
N ALA A 133 -22.01 -2.80 -15.58
CA ALA A 133 -23.02 -2.46 -14.60
C ALA A 133 -24.43 -2.76 -15.12
N PRO A 134 -25.35 -3.29 -14.28
CA PRO A 134 -26.74 -3.43 -14.67
C PRO A 134 -27.43 -2.07 -14.79
N GLU A 135 -28.65 -2.06 -15.32
CA GLU A 135 -29.53 -0.89 -15.28
C GLU A 135 -29.75 -0.46 -13.82
N GLY A 136 -29.31 0.75 -13.47
CA GLY A 136 -29.28 1.27 -12.09
C GLY A 136 -27.88 1.32 -11.44
N GLY A 137 -26.88 0.67 -12.02
CA GLY A 137 -25.48 0.75 -11.58
C GLY A 137 -25.11 -0.19 -10.43
N TRP A 138 -23.83 -0.14 -10.03
CA TRP A 138 -23.23 -1.04 -9.03
C TRP A 138 -23.67 -0.84 -7.58
N LYS A 139 -24.37 0.26 -7.28
CA LYS A 139 -24.87 0.56 -5.92
C LYS A 139 -26.36 0.29 -5.74
N ALA A 140 -27.06 -0.06 -6.82
CA ALA A 140 -28.51 -0.27 -6.77
C ALA A 140 -28.90 -1.57 -6.08
N HIS A 141 -28.03 -2.59 -6.10
CA HIS A 141 -28.36 -3.94 -5.68
C HIS A 141 -27.21 -4.60 -4.93
N PRO A 142 -27.49 -5.53 -4.00
CA PRO A 142 -26.47 -6.47 -3.53
C PRO A 142 -26.16 -7.47 -4.64
N PHE A 143 -24.87 -7.71 -4.88
CA PHE A 143 -24.38 -8.64 -5.89
C PHE A 143 -23.76 -9.85 -5.21
N PHE A 144 -24.02 -11.04 -5.76
CA PHE A 144 -23.51 -12.29 -5.22
C PHE A 144 -22.66 -13.01 -6.26
N ALA A 145 -21.56 -13.61 -5.83
CA ALA A 145 -20.75 -14.45 -6.71
C ALA A 145 -21.54 -15.70 -7.11
N TRP A 146 -21.41 -16.09 -8.39
CA TRP A 146 -21.97 -17.31 -8.93
C TRP A 146 -20.85 -18.23 -9.41
N PHE A 147 -20.89 -19.45 -8.88
CA PHE A 147 -19.90 -20.50 -9.11
C PHE A 147 -20.43 -21.50 -10.14
N GLN A 148 -19.51 -22.15 -10.86
CA GLN A 148 -19.84 -23.32 -11.65
C GLN A 148 -19.45 -24.57 -10.84
N ASN A 149 -20.46 -25.34 -10.40
CA ASN A 149 -20.27 -26.64 -9.75
C ASN A 149 -19.45 -27.61 -10.61
#